data_AF-A0A0C3NP59-F1
#
_entry.id   AF-A0A0C3NP59-F1
#
_cell.length_a   1.000
_cell.length_b   1.000
_cell.length_c   1.000
_cell.angle_alpha   90.00
_cell.angle_beta   90.00
_cell.angle_gamma   90.00
#
_symmetry.space_group_name_H-M   'P 1'
#
loop_
_entity.id
_entity.type
_entity.pdbx_description
1 polymer ?
#
loop_
_entity_poly.entity_id
_entity_poly.type
_entity_poly.pdbx_seq_one_letter_code
_entity_poly.pdbx_strand_id
1 'polypeptide(L)'
;MDEDMDFDANASPQPVQQHSQKHADTGNKMLDLVFVQDCTGSQGSYISSATRNIQEICAHIFESGKLQSPEDLRVGLVAFRDHPPQDHTYVTKNFGFSSDISKVQRDLSGLYASGGGDGPEAVTAALAEALNMDWRERASKMIVLIADAPPHGIGEYGDGFDEGSPDGNDPLQLARVMASRGITLFFVACEPALSGYSYATDFYQAITNVTSGLMLPLTTADLLSHAIVGSVLENLDMERLIREVGHAVAQRILGNNESVDDVARELHEKLLLRNESTKKVVIESIYKESTEAAHNVAVFMGAPSLAEARPQLKRVFGTRFTDKYLQARQQANRSYYSYSYTPHLPPRSPPVKASVAPAATSASPPRKVVTDFAAFGAPANASVFGTKVASTPFSLAGSKASFGGMRPGTRSVFDADDEEDEDETNGRQKVELREDSISLEQARRITMQSAWRSVRG
;
A
#
# COMPACT_ATOMS: atom_id res chain seq x y z
N MET A 1 -63.34 -4.44 -66.00
CA MET A 1 -62.26 -3.60 -65.48
C MET A 1 -62.75 -3.09 -64.14
N ASP A 2 -62.67 -3.99 -63.17
CA ASP A 2 -62.21 -3.84 -61.79
C ASP A 2 -62.58 -2.50 -61.13
N GLU A 3 -63.69 -2.42 -60.41
CA GLU A 3 -63.98 -2.89 -59.04
C GLU A 3 -63.66 -1.83 -57.97
N ASP A 4 -64.64 -1.73 -57.08
CA ASP A 4 -64.99 -0.65 -56.17
C ASP A 4 -64.17 -0.64 -54.86
N MET A 5 -64.24 0.54 -54.21
CA MET A 5 -64.35 0.79 -52.76
C MET A 5 -63.58 -0.09 -51.75
N ASP A 6 -62.87 0.50 -50.79
CA ASP A 6 -63.47 1.01 -49.56
C ASP A 6 -62.42 1.58 -48.60
N PHE A 7 -62.86 2.49 -47.75
CA PHE A 7 -62.10 3.07 -46.64
C PHE A 7 -62.46 2.28 -45.38
N ASP A 8 -61.49 1.68 -44.69
CA ASP A 8 -61.78 1.19 -43.33
C ASP A 8 -60.58 1.23 -42.38
N ALA A 9 -60.90 1.59 -41.14
CA ALA A 9 -60.00 1.75 -40.02
C ALA A 9 -59.72 0.40 -39.36
N ASN A 10 -58.43 0.09 -39.08
CA ASN A 10 -58.12 -0.71 -37.90
C ASN A 10 -56.65 -0.58 -37.47
N ALA A 11 -56.47 -0.13 -36.24
CA ALA A 11 -55.21 -0.15 -35.52
C ALA A 11 -54.86 -1.59 -35.11
N SER A 12 -53.61 -1.97 -35.29
CA SER A 12 -53.01 -3.13 -34.62
C SER A 12 -51.59 -2.72 -34.19
N PRO A 13 -51.25 -2.76 -32.90
CA PRO A 13 -49.91 -2.41 -32.45
C PRO A 13 -48.94 -3.56 -32.77
N GLN A 14 -47.97 -3.31 -33.64
CA GLN A 14 -46.83 -4.21 -33.80
C GLN A 14 -45.97 -4.16 -32.53
N PRO A 15 -45.55 -5.31 -31.97
CA PRO A 15 -44.72 -5.32 -30.78
C PRO A 15 -43.32 -4.80 -31.14
N VAL A 16 -42.96 -3.65 -30.58
CA VAL A 16 -41.60 -3.13 -30.59
C VAL A 16 -40.76 -4.09 -29.77
N GLN A 17 -40.07 -5.04 -30.44
CA GLN A 17 -38.98 -5.78 -29.81
C GLN A 17 -37.85 -4.78 -29.53
N GLN A 18 -37.84 -4.24 -28.32
CA GLN A 18 -36.66 -3.62 -27.73
C GLN A 18 -35.59 -4.71 -27.60
N HIS A 19 -34.77 -4.86 -28.64
CA HIS A 19 -33.45 -5.45 -28.50
C HIS A 19 -32.61 -4.50 -27.64
N SER A 20 -32.72 -4.63 -26.33
CA SER A 20 -31.70 -4.18 -25.39
C SER A 20 -30.46 -5.04 -25.65
N GLN A 21 -29.66 -4.66 -26.64
CA GLN A 21 -28.31 -5.19 -26.81
C GLN A 21 -27.49 -4.75 -25.60
N LYS A 22 -27.50 -5.58 -24.55
CA LYS A 22 -26.40 -5.62 -23.59
C LYS A 22 -25.14 -6.01 -24.36
N HIS A 23 -24.43 -5.03 -24.90
CA HIS A 23 -23.02 -5.20 -25.18
C HIS A 23 -22.31 -5.35 -23.83
N ALA A 24 -22.34 -6.57 -23.28
CA ALA A 24 -21.36 -6.95 -22.28
C ALA A 24 -20.02 -6.93 -23.00
N ASP A 25 -19.21 -5.90 -22.72
CA ASP A 25 -17.80 -5.90 -23.06
C ASP A 25 -17.17 -7.12 -22.37
N THR A 26 -17.06 -8.23 -23.11
CA THR A 26 -16.37 -9.43 -22.69
C THR A 26 -14.85 -9.29 -22.88
N GLY A 27 -14.33 -8.06 -22.96
CA GLY A 27 -12.90 -7.81 -22.99
C GLY A 27 -12.25 -8.40 -21.73
N ASN A 28 -11.18 -9.17 -21.93
CA ASN A 28 -10.36 -9.70 -20.84
C ASN A 28 -9.99 -8.55 -19.89
N LYS A 29 -10.32 -8.72 -18.61
CA LYS A 29 -10.00 -7.73 -17.58
C LYS A 29 -8.50 -7.74 -17.35
N MET A 30 -7.82 -6.69 -17.78
CA MET A 30 -6.40 -6.50 -17.58
C MET A 30 -6.12 -5.53 -16.43
N LEU A 31 -5.08 -5.80 -15.65
CA LEU A 31 -4.59 -4.95 -14.57
C LEU A 31 -3.11 -4.63 -14.77
N ASP A 32 -2.79 -3.34 -14.84
CA ASP A 32 -1.43 -2.83 -14.68
C ASP A 32 -1.31 -2.24 -13.27
N LEU A 33 -0.42 -2.80 -12.46
CA LEU A 33 -0.16 -2.39 -11.08
C LEU A 33 1.29 -1.94 -10.95
N VAL A 34 1.54 -0.68 -10.59
CA VAL A 34 2.89 -0.15 -10.39
C VAL A 34 3.14 0.07 -8.91
N PHE A 35 4.20 -0.51 -8.37
CA PHE A 35 4.75 -0.16 -7.07
C PHE A 35 5.73 0.99 -7.22
N VAL A 36 5.46 2.09 -6.53
CA VAL A 36 6.41 3.20 -6.37
C VAL A 36 6.97 3.08 -4.95
N GLN A 37 8.22 2.63 -4.85
CA GLN A 37 8.83 2.22 -3.58
C GLN A 37 9.91 3.21 -3.17
N ASP A 38 9.70 3.86 -2.03
CA ASP A 38 10.74 4.62 -1.35
C ASP A 38 11.86 3.66 -0.89
N CYS A 39 13.10 4.02 -1.22
CA CYS A 39 14.31 3.26 -0.93
C CYS A 39 15.31 4.01 -0.05
N THR A 40 14.84 5.01 0.69
CA THR A 40 15.62 5.80 1.66
C THR A 40 15.87 5.00 2.94
N GLY A 41 16.72 5.52 3.84
CA GLY A 41 17.23 4.76 4.99
C GLY A 41 16.17 4.17 5.92
N SER A 42 15.01 4.80 6.06
CA SER A 42 13.91 4.37 6.94
C SER A 42 13.10 3.18 6.38
N GLN A 43 13.16 2.92 5.08
CA GLN A 43 12.24 2.01 4.38
C GLN A 43 12.61 0.53 4.42
N GLY A 44 13.69 0.14 5.12
CA GLY A 44 14.24 -1.22 5.05
C GLY A 44 13.24 -2.33 5.41
N SER A 45 12.38 -2.10 6.41
CA SER A 45 11.34 -3.06 6.82
C SER A 45 10.23 -3.20 5.77
N TYR A 46 9.83 -2.10 5.14
CA TYR A 46 8.79 -2.08 4.10
C TYR A 46 9.28 -2.73 2.81
N ILE A 47 10.52 -2.46 2.38
CA ILE A 47 11.16 -3.15 1.24
C ILE A 47 11.22 -4.66 1.50
N SER A 48 11.63 -5.06 2.71
CA SER A 48 11.72 -6.47 3.10
C SER A 48 10.35 -7.15 3.09
N SER A 49 9.31 -6.48 3.59
CA SER A 49 7.94 -6.98 3.59
C SER A 49 7.38 -7.10 2.16
N ALA A 50 7.53 -6.06 1.34
CA ALA A 50 7.12 -6.07 -0.06
C ALA A 50 7.80 -7.22 -0.84
N THR A 51 9.11 -7.40 -0.66
CA THR A 51 9.88 -8.48 -1.30
C THR A 51 9.39 -9.87 -0.90
N ARG A 52 9.08 -10.07 0.39
CA ARG A 52 8.58 -11.35 0.90
C ARG A 52 7.20 -11.68 0.36
N ASN A 53 6.33 -10.67 0.27
CA ASN A 53 4.91 -10.89 0.07
C ASN A 53 4.42 -10.64 -1.37
N ILE A 54 5.26 -10.12 -2.27
CA ILE A 54 4.82 -9.78 -3.65
C ILE A 54 4.20 -10.97 -4.39
N GLN A 55 4.73 -12.19 -4.18
CA GLN A 55 4.19 -13.40 -4.77
C GLN A 55 2.78 -13.71 -4.23
N GLU A 56 2.59 -13.60 -2.92
CA GLU A 56 1.29 -13.79 -2.25
C GLU A 56 0.28 -12.73 -2.67
N ILE A 57 0.70 -11.46 -2.77
CA ILE A 57 -0.14 -10.36 -3.26
C ILE A 57 -0.67 -10.68 -4.67
N CYS A 58 0.22 -11.06 -5.59
CA CYS A 58 -0.16 -11.39 -6.96
C CYS A 58 -1.03 -12.65 -7.03
N ALA A 59 -0.72 -13.66 -6.22
CA ALA A 59 -1.52 -14.88 -6.11
C ALA A 59 -2.94 -14.56 -5.65
N HIS A 60 -3.13 -13.79 -4.58
CA HIS A 60 -4.45 -13.41 -4.08
C HIS A 60 -5.24 -12.55 -5.05
N ILE A 61 -4.59 -11.65 -5.80
CA ILE A 61 -5.25 -10.88 -6.87
C ILE A 61 -5.76 -11.84 -7.94
N PHE A 62 -4.97 -12.84 -8.35
CA PHE A 62 -5.39 -13.83 -9.34
C PHE A 62 -6.50 -14.75 -8.83
N GLU A 63 -6.33 -15.31 -7.63
CA GLU A 63 -7.28 -16.21 -6.95
C GLU A 63 -8.64 -15.54 -6.66
N SER A 64 -8.68 -14.22 -6.63
CA SER A 64 -9.95 -13.46 -6.51
C SER A 64 -10.93 -13.70 -7.67
N GLY A 65 -10.47 -14.29 -8.78
CA GLY A 65 -11.28 -14.57 -9.98
C GLY A 65 -11.61 -13.32 -10.80
N LYS A 66 -11.02 -12.16 -10.48
CA LYS A 66 -11.23 -10.91 -11.24
C LYS A 66 -10.44 -10.88 -12.55
N LEU A 67 -9.36 -11.64 -12.65
CA LEU A 67 -8.51 -11.79 -13.83
C LEU A 67 -8.68 -13.20 -14.41
N GLN A 68 -8.57 -13.36 -15.72
CA GLN A 68 -8.83 -14.64 -16.40
C GLN A 68 -7.55 -15.45 -16.59
N SER A 69 -6.43 -14.77 -16.77
CA SER A 69 -5.13 -15.38 -17.01
C SER A 69 -4.01 -14.64 -16.29
N PRO A 70 -2.90 -15.30 -15.89
CA PRO A 70 -1.79 -14.64 -15.19
C PRO A 70 -1.20 -13.45 -15.96
N GLU A 71 -1.18 -13.48 -17.30
CA GLU A 71 -0.73 -12.38 -18.15
C GLU A 71 -1.67 -11.16 -18.17
N ASP A 72 -2.89 -11.30 -17.66
CA ASP A 72 -3.79 -10.15 -17.46
C ASP A 72 -3.22 -9.22 -16.37
N LEU A 73 -2.41 -9.74 -15.45
CA LEU A 73 -1.65 -8.95 -14.48
C LEU A 73 -0.26 -8.61 -15.03
N ARG A 74 0.05 -7.31 -15.08
CA ARG A 74 1.43 -6.82 -15.19
C ARG A 74 1.76 -6.00 -13.95
N VAL A 75 2.90 -6.29 -13.36
CA VAL A 75 3.42 -5.54 -12.22
C VAL A 75 4.63 -4.72 -12.67
N GLY A 76 4.58 -3.43 -12.40
CA GLY A 76 5.69 -2.50 -12.58
C GLY A 76 6.32 -2.11 -11.25
N LEU A 77 7.58 -1.68 -11.30
CA LEU A 77 8.31 -1.19 -10.14
C LEU A 77 9.10 0.06 -10.52
N VAL A 78 8.89 1.12 -9.76
CA VAL A 78 9.72 2.32 -9.74
C VAL A 78 10.24 2.49 -8.33
N ALA A 79 11.56 2.40 -8.16
CA ALA A 79 12.21 2.72 -6.89
C ALA A 79 12.70 4.16 -6.93
N PHE A 80 12.63 4.88 -5.82
CA PHE A 80 13.15 6.24 -5.73
C PHE A 80 13.87 6.51 -4.41
N ARG A 81 14.67 7.57 -4.41
CA ARG A 81 15.33 8.11 -3.22
C ARG A 81 15.23 9.63 -3.26
N ASP A 82 16.36 10.32 -3.24
CA ASP A 82 16.44 11.76 -3.17
C ASP A 82 17.28 12.34 -4.32
N HIS A 83 17.18 13.64 -4.52
CA HIS A 83 18.00 14.41 -5.42
C HIS A 83 19.37 14.73 -4.78
N PRO A 84 20.44 14.89 -5.60
CA PRO A 84 21.67 15.50 -5.13
C PRO A 84 21.42 16.95 -4.67
N PRO A 85 21.96 17.40 -3.52
CA PRO A 85 23.07 16.79 -2.78
C PRO A 85 22.68 15.79 -1.68
N GLN A 86 21.40 15.53 -1.44
CA GLN A 86 20.96 14.64 -0.35
C GLN A 86 21.30 13.18 -0.64
N ASP A 87 21.10 12.73 -1.90
CA ASP A 87 21.53 11.42 -2.37
C ASP A 87 22.32 11.53 -3.68
N HIS A 88 23.42 10.77 -3.78
CA HIS A 88 24.32 10.75 -4.95
C HIS A 88 24.29 9.41 -5.73
N THR A 89 23.41 8.48 -5.35
CA THR A 89 23.30 7.14 -5.92
C THR A 89 22.35 7.12 -7.11
N TYR A 90 21.08 7.46 -6.92
CA TYR A 90 20.06 7.59 -7.95
C TYR A 90 18.83 8.31 -7.41
N VAL A 91 18.14 9.06 -8.27
CA VAL A 91 16.84 9.67 -7.95
C VAL A 91 15.72 8.65 -8.16
N THR A 92 15.67 8.03 -9.34
CA THR A 92 14.68 6.99 -9.70
C THR A 92 15.34 5.80 -10.40
N LYS A 93 14.70 4.63 -10.29
CA LYS A 93 15.00 3.40 -11.03
C LYS A 93 13.70 2.78 -11.52
N ASN A 94 13.52 2.73 -12.83
CA ASN A 94 12.36 2.11 -13.48
C ASN A 94 12.72 0.70 -13.95
N PHE A 95 11.98 -0.31 -13.48
CA PHE A 95 12.18 -1.72 -13.85
C PHE A 95 11.23 -2.20 -14.95
N GLY A 96 10.34 -1.32 -15.44
CA GLY A 96 9.33 -1.62 -16.45
C GLY A 96 8.20 -2.51 -15.92
N PHE A 97 7.26 -2.86 -16.81
CA PHE A 97 6.20 -3.84 -16.52
C PHE A 97 6.69 -5.27 -16.76
N SER A 98 6.24 -6.21 -15.93
CA SER A 98 6.49 -7.66 -16.08
C SER A 98 5.27 -8.47 -15.63
N SER A 99 4.95 -9.54 -16.36
CA SER A 99 4.05 -10.61 -15.88
C SER A 99 4.81 -11.75 -15.20
N ASP A 100 6.14 -11.80 -15.30
CA ASP A 100 6.97 -12.69 -14.47
C ASP A 100 7.11 -12.08 -13.07
N ILE A 101 6.27 -12.54 -12.14
CA ILE A 101 6.29 -12.10 -10.74
C ILE A 101 7.60 -12.48 -10.04
N SER A 102 8.27 -13.55 -10.47
CA SER A 102 9.59 -13.91 -9.94
C SER A 102 10.65 -12.90 -10.37
N LYS A 103 10.53 -12.30 -11.56
CA LYS A 103 11.38 -11.17 -11.95
C LYS A 103 11.14 -9.97 -11.05
N VAL A 104 9.89 -9.60 -10.81
CA VAL A 104 9.54 -8.47 -9.94
C VAL A 104 10.07 -8.67 -8.53
N GLN A 105 9.96 -9.89 -7.99
CA GLN A 105 10.54 -10.23 -6.69
C GLN A 105 12.06 -10.10 -6.68
N ARG A 106 12.76 -10.52 -7.76
CA ARG A 106 14.21 -10.33 -7.89
C ARG A 106 14.58 -8.85 -7.94
N ASP A 107 13.83 -8.05 -8.71
CA ASP A 107 14.04 -6.61 -8.80
C ASP A 107 13.89 -5.93 -7.43
N LEU A 108 12.81 -6.26 -6.69
CA LEU A 108 12.61 -5.82 -5.30
C LEU A 108 13.74 -6.26 -4.37
N SER A 109 14.19 -7.52 -4.47
CA SER A 109 15.28 -8.05 -3.63
C SER A 109 16.63 -7.37 -3.88
N GLY A 110 16.80 -6.73 -5.04
CA GLY A 110 17.98 -5.94 -5.37
C GLY A 110 17.95 -4.52 -4.78
N LEU A 111 16.82 -4.09 -4.21
CA LEU A 111 16.68 -2.81 -3.54
C LEU A 111 17.18 -2.91 -2.10
N TYR A 112 17.76 -1.82 -1.61
CA TYR A 112 18.15 -1.66 -0.21
C TYR A 112 17.88 -0.23 0.23
N ALA A 113 17.48 -0.10 1.50
CA ALA A 113 17.23 1.18 2.14
C ALA A 113 18.56 1.89 2.46
N SER A 114 18.76 3.08 1.90
CA SER A 114 19.84 4.00 2.29
C SER A 114 19.62 5.36 1.64
N GLY A 115 20.35 6.38 2.08
CA GLY A 115 20.23 7.73 1.52
C GLY A 115 19.06 8.51 2.12
N GLY A 116 18.62 9.54 1.40
CA GLY A 116 17.80 10.64 1.92
C GLY A 116 18.67 11.71 2.57
N GLY A 117 18.06 12.69 3.26
CA GLY A 117 18.84 13.66 4.04
C GLY A 117 18.00 14.70 4.76
N ASP A 118 17.29 15.52 4.00
CA ASP A 118 16.56 16.70 4.50
C ASP A 118 15.12 16.40 4.96
N GLY A 119 14.63 15.19 4.69
CA GLY A 119 13.36 14.68 5.20
C GLY A 119 12.37 14.41 4.08
N PRO A 120 11.95 15.42 3.29
CA PRO A 120 11.23 15.20 2.04
C PRO A 120 12.10 14.43 1.02
N GLU A 121 11.47 13.76 0.05
CA GLU A 121 12.16 12.86 -0.87
C GLU A 121 11.69 13.08 -2.33
N ALA A 122 12.33 12.42 -3.31
CA ALA A 122 12.07 12.58 -4.75
C ALA A 122 10.79 11.86 -5.25
N VAL A 123 9.70 11.93 -4.46
CA VAL A 123 8.39 11.34 -4.76
C VAL A 123 7.84 11.88 -6.08
N THR A 124 7.99 13.19 -6.33
CA THR A 124 7.51 13.83 -7.56
C THR A 124 8.18 13.24 -8.80
N ALA A 125 9.50 13.05 -8.77
CA ALA A 125 10.24 12.41 -9.86
C ALA A 125 9.79 10.97 -10.08
N ALA A 126 9.53 10.23 -9.00
CA ALA A 126 9.04 8.85 -9.06
C ALA A 126 7.64 8.75 -9.68
N LEU A 127 6.73 9.67 -9.32
CA LEU A 127 5.38 9.75 -9.90
C LEU A 127 5.44 10.15 -11.39
N ALA A 128 6.35 11.05 -11.78
CA ALA A 128 6.57 11.41 -13.17
C ALA A 128 7.08 10.22 -13.99
N GLU A 129 8.02 9.44 -13.45
CA GLU A 129 8.52 8.21 -14.06
C GLU A 129 7.40 7.18 -14.23
N ALA A 130 6.61 6.93 -13.17
CA ALA A 130 5.49 5.99 -13.20
C ALA A 130 4.40 6.40 -14.21
N LEU A 131 4.09 7.70 -14.31
CA LEU A 131 3.13 8.23 -15.27
C LEU A 131 3.52 7.96 -16.73
N ASN A 132 4.82 7.89 -17.02
CA ASN A 132 5.38 7.71 -18.36
C ASN A 132 5.70 6.24 -18.72
N MET A 133 5.36 5.28 -17.85
CA MET A 133 5.48 3.85 -18.16
C MET A 133 4.53 3.41 -19.29
N ASP A 134 4.79 2.24 -19.87
CA ASP A 134 4.03 1.66 -20.99
C ASP A 134 2.70 1.01 -20.54
N TRP A 135 1.75 1.85 -20.12
CA TRP A 135 0.42 1.44 -19.66
C TRP A 135 -0.45 0.87 -20.80
N ARG A 136 -1.09 -0.28 -20.59
CA ARG A 136 -2.06 -0.86 -21.53
C ARG A 136 -3.31 0.02 -21.57
N GLU A 137 -3.74 0.38 -22.78
CA GLU A 137 -4.89 1.26 -23.00
C GLU A 137 -6.16 0.76 -22.26
N ARG A 138 -6.50 -0.52 -22.42
CA ARG A 138 -7.72 -1.15 -21.86
C ARG A 138 -7.56 -1.71 -20.44
N ALA A 139 -6.35 -1.67 -19.88
CA ALA A 139 -6.13 -2.14 -18.52
C ALA A 139 -6.69 -1.16 -17.49
N SER A 140 -7.18 -1.70 -16.38
CA SER A 140 -7.29 -0.95 -15.13
C SER A 140 -5.87 -0.58 -14.69
N LYS A 141 -5.64 0.70 -14.37
CA LYS A 141 -4.30 1.25 -14.09
C LYS A 141 -4.23 1.71 -12.64
N MET A 142 -3.26 1.19 -11.90
CA MET A 142 -3.09 1.51 -10.48
C MET A 142 -1.63 1.77 -10.15
N ILE A 143 -1.38 2.80 -9.34
CA ILE A 143 -0.11 3.01 -8.64
C ILE A 143 -0.35 2.76 -7.15
N VAL A 144 0.57 2.02 -6.52
CA VAL A 144 0.71 1.92 -5.06
C VAL A 144 2.02 2.57 -4.68
N LEU A 145 1.94 3.76 -4.09
CA LEU A 145 3.09 4.47 -3.54
C LEU A 145 3.28 4.06 -2.07
N ILE A 146 4.49 3.66 -1.69
CA ILE A 146 4.86 3.27 -0.33
C ILE A 146 5.99 4.18 0.13
N ALA A 147 5.72 5.06 1.09
CA ALA A 147 6.69 6.02 1.61
C ALA A 147 6.34 6.49 3.03
N ASP A 148 7.35 6.98 3.77
CA ASP A 148 7.19 7.65 5.06
C ASP A 148 7.54 9.15 5.04
N ALA A 149 7.81 9.70 3.86
CA ALA A 149 8.17 11.10 3.66
C ALA A 149 7.32 11.78 2.57
N PRO A 150 7.13 13.11 2.63
CA PRO A 150 6.48 13.89 1.57
C PRO A 150 7.38 14.16 0.37
N PRO A 151 6.83 14.62 -0.77
CA PRO A 151 7.63 15.24 -1.82
C PRO A 151 8.21 16.59 -1.38
N HIS A 152 9.30 16.99 -2.03
CA HIS A 152 9.81 18.35 -1.98
C HIS A 152 8.79 19.41 -2.43
N GLY A 153 8.91 20.62 -1.86
CA GLY A 153 8.17 21.82 -2.26
C GLY A 153 6.81 22.01 -1.60
N ILE A 154 6.39 21.11 -0.70
CA ILE A 154 5.11 21.26 0.00
C ILE A 154 5.20 22.18 1.24
N GLY A 155 6.38 22.73 1.53
CA GLY A 155 6.63 23.66 2.63
C GLY A 155 7.01 22.99 3.95
N GLU A 156 7.58 21.79 3.91
CA GLU A 156 8.11 21.14 5.11
C GLU A 156 9.34 21.86 5.66
N TYR A 157 9.48 21.80 6.99
CA TYR A 157 10.67 22.35 7.64
C TYR A 157 11.89 21.50 7.31
N GLY A 158 12.95 22.14 6.82
CA GLY A 158 14.23 21.49 6.55
C GLY A 158 14.41 21.07 5.09
N ASP A 159 13.38 21.18 4.25
CA ASP A 159 13.42 20.83 2.82
C ASP A 159 14.56 21.55 2.07
N GLY A 160 15.48 20.78 1.48
CA GLY A 160 16.58 21.28 0.67
C GLY A 160 16.14 21.72 -0.73
N PHE A 161 14.90 21.41 -1.12
CA PHE A 161 14.31 21.75 -2.41
C PHE A 161 12.95 22.43 -2.22
N ASP A 162 12.96 23.52 -1.46
CA ASP A 162 11.77 24.27 -1.04
C ASP A 162 10.92 24.84 -2.20
N GLU A 163 11.50 24.99 -3.40
CA GLU A 163 10.82 25.43 -4.63
C GLU A 163 10.18 24.27 -5.43
N GLY A 164 10.23 23.04 -4.90
CA GLY A 164 9.71 21.85 -5.55
C GLY A 164 10.78 20.97 -6.18
N SER A 165 10.34 19.95 -6.91
CA SER A 165 11.26 18.97 -7.47
C SER A 165 12.20 19.62 -8.51
N PRO A 166 13.52 19.37 -8.42
CA PRO A 166 14.51 19.92 -9.35
C PRO A 166 14.29 19.57 -10.83
N ASP A 167 13.50 18.54 -11.11
CA ASP A 167 13.16 18.10 -12.46
C ASP A 167 12.09 18.98 -13.13
N GLY A 168 11.51 19.94 -12.39
CA GLY A 168 10.50 20.88 -12.87
C GLY A 168 9.08 20.32 -12.89
N ASN A 169 8.86 19.10 -12.40
CA ASN A 169 7.54 18.51 -12.29
C ASN A 169 6.81 19.02 -11.04
N ASP A 170 5.50 19.23 -11.16
CA ASP A 170 4.63 19.55 -10.04
C ASP A 170 3.73 18.35 -9.72
N PRO A 171 3.73 17.84 -8.47
CA PRO A 171 3.01 16.61 -8.17
C PRO A 171 1.48 16.77 -8.17
N LEU A 172 0.93 17.98 -7.96
CA LEU A 172 -0.51 18.22 -8.10
C LEU A 172 -0.92 18.15 -9.57
N GLN A 173 -0.08 18.66 -10.47
CA GLN A 173 -0.29 18.52 -11.91
C GLN A 173 -0.17 17.06 -12.35
N LEU A 174 0.85 16.34 -11.88
CA LEU A 174 1.02 14.90 -12.16
C LEU A 174 -0.22 14.10 -11.73
N ALA A 175 -0.76 14.36 -10.52
CA ALA A 175 -1.97 13.70 -10.03
C ALA A 175 -3.19 13.94 -10.95
N ARG A 176 -3.37 15.16 -11.46
CA ARG A 176 -4.44 15.46 -12.43
C ARG A 176 -4.23 14.75 -13.77
N VAL A 177 -2.99 14.70 -14.25
CA VAL A 177 -2.68 13.95 -15.48
C VAL A 177 -2.93 12.46 -15.28
N MET A 178 -2.55 11.88 -14.13
CA MET A 178 -2.87 10.51 -13.75
C MET A 178 -4.37 10.27 -13.75
N ALA A 179 -5.15 11.12 -13.08
CA ALA A 179 -6.61 11.05 -13.05
C ALA A 179 -7.22 11.07 -14.46
N SER A 180 -6.77 11.98 -15.32
CA SER A 180 -7.23 12.06 -16.72
C SER A 180 -6.87 10.84 -17.57
N ARG A 181 -5.80 10.11 -17.22
CA ARG A 181 -5.39 8.84 -17.87
C ARG A 181 -6.02 7.61 -17.22
N GLY A 182 -6.88 7.81 -16.22
CA GLY A 182 -7.51 6.73 -15.46
C GLY A 182 -6.52 5.93 -14.61
N ILE A 183 -5.41 6.53 -14.20
CA ILE A 183 -4.42 5.95 -13.29
C ILE A 183 -4.82 6.35 -11.86
N THR A 184 -5.24 5.36 -11.08
CA THR A 184 -5.64 5.56 -9.68
C THR A 184 -4.41 5.45 -8.77
N LEU A 185 -4.17 6.43 -7.90
CA LEU A 185 -3.06 6.40 -6.94
C LEU A 185 -3.55 5.98 -5.55
N PHE A 186 -3.02 4.88 -5.05
CA PHE A 186 -3.13 4.47 -3.66
C PHE A 186 -1.83 4.81 -2.95
N PHE A 187 -1.94 5.46 -1.80
CA PHE A 187 -0.79 5.79 -0.98
C PHE A 187 -0.81 4.96 0.30
N VAL A 188 0.22 4.16 0.48
CA VAL A 188 0.49 3.42 1.70
C VAL A 188 1.38 4.29 2.59
N ALA A 189 0.76 4.90 3.59
CA ALA A 189 1.41 5.79 4.54
C ALA A 189 2.14 4.97 5.61
N CYS A 190 3.47 5.02 5.60
CA CYS A 190 4.32 4.33 6.56
C CYS A 190 4.40 5.16 7.87
N GLU A 191 3.61 4.76 8.85
CA GLU A 191 3.43 5.50 10.11
C GLU A 191 4.26 4.87 11.25
N PRO A 192 4.71 5.65 12.25
CA PRO A 192 4.33 7.03 12.57
C PRO A 192 5.20 8.13 11.91
N ALA A 193 6.13 7.75 11.04
CA ALA A 193 7.15 8.67 10.51
C ALA A 193 6.53 9.77 9.63
N LEU A 194 5.59 9.40 8.76
CA LEU A 194 4.89 10.35 7.89
C LEU A 194 4.17 11.47 8.67
N SER A 195 3.46 11.13 9.74
CA SER A 195 2.75 12.14 10.55
C SER A 195 3.67 13.05 11.38
N GLY A 196 4.99 12.83 11.35
CA GLY A 196 5.97 13.77 11.87
C GLY A 196 6.07 15.07 11.06
N TYR A 197 5.65 15.03 9.79
CA TYR A 197 5.67 16.15 8.86
C TYR A 197 4.42 17.04 9.00
N SER A 198 4.56 18.32 8.65
CA SER A 198 3.55 19.34 8.88
C SER A 198 2.39 19.26 7.91
N TYR A 199 2.61 18.83 6.67
CA TYR A 199 1.66 18.86 5.57
C TYR A 199 1.56 17.53 4.80
N ALA A 200 2.48 16.58 5.04
CA ALA A 200 2.57 15.32 4.30
C ALA A 200 1.24 14.54 4.22
N THR A 201 0.56 14.31 5.35
CA THR A 201 -0.71 13.56 5.35
C THR A 201 -1.79 14.26 4.53
N ASP A 202 -1.86 15.60 4.62
CA ASP A 202 -2.88 16.40 3.95
C ASP A 202 -2.61 16.43 2.43
N PHE A 203 -1.33 16.52 2.06
CA PHE A 203 -0.89 16.44 0.68
C PHE A 203 -1.24 15.09 0.04
N TYR A 204 -0.90 13.98 0.72
CA TYR A 204 -1.16 12.65 0.18
C TYR A 204 -2.65 12.36 0.08
N GLN A 205 -3.44 12.74 1.08
CA GLN A 205 -4.89 12.64 1.02
C GLN A 205 -5.46 13.42 -0.17
N ALA A 206 -4.93 14.61 -0.47
CA ALA A 206 -5.37 15.41 -1.62
C ALA A 206 -5.08 14.72 -2.96
N ILE A 207 -3.86 14.23 -3.21
CA ILE A 207 -3.51 13.62 -4.50
C ILE A 207 -4.19 12.25 -4.70
N THR A 208 -4.42 11.48 -3.63
CA THR A 208 -5.23 10.26 -3.72
C THR A 208 -6.68 10.59 -4.03
N ASN A 209 -7.24 11.66 -3.46
CA ASN A 209 -8.61 12.10 -3.79
C ASN A 209 -8.74 12.54 -5.25
N VAL A 210 -7.77 13.30 -5.77
CA VAL A 210 -7.73 13.74 -7.18
C VAL A 210 -7.77 12.54 -8.13
N THR A 211 -7.01 11.49 -7.83
CA THR A 211 -6.95 10.27 -8.64
C THR A 211 -8.03 9.25 -8.30
N SER A 212 -8.94 9.56 -7.37
CA SER A 212 -9.98 8.64 -6.86
C SER A 212 -9.43 7.36 -6.23
N GLY A 213 -8.22 7.41 -5.69
CA GLY A 213 -7.63 6.34 -4.87
C GLY A 213 -7.85 6.57 -3.38
N LEU A 214 -6.98 5.99 -2.55
CA LEU A 214 -7.06 6.07 -1.09
C LEU A 214 -5.68 6.18 -0.45
N MET A 215 -5.64 6.87 0.68
CA MET A 215 -4.51 6.84 1.61
C MET A 215 -4.77 5.79 2.70
N LEU A 216 -3.82 4.90 2.92
CA LEU A 216 -3.91 3.75 3.81
C LEU A 216 -2.81 3.87 4.88
N PRO A 217 -3.14 4.26 6.13
CA PRO A 217 -2.15 4.32 7.19
C PRO A 217 -1.75 2.92 7.62
N LEU A 218 -0.46 2.60 7.51
CA LEU A 218 0.10 1.36 8.01
C LEU A 218 1.03 1.62 9.19
N THR A 219 0.70 1.01 10.31
CA THR A 219 1.51 1.06 11.53
C THR A 219 2.58 -0.03 11.58
N THR A 220 2.45 -1.06 10.76
CA THR A 220 3.43 -2.14 10.61
C THR A 220 3.52 -2.62 9.16
N ALA A 221 4.70 -3.10 8.76
CA ALA A 221 4.92 -3.61 7.41
C ALA A 221 4.20 -4.94 7.11
N ASP A 222 3.74 -5.67 8.13
CA ASP A 222 3.03 -6.95 7.96
C ASP A 222 1.63 -6.77 7.35
N LEU A 223 1.02 -5.59 7.54
CA LEU A 223 -0.29 -5.25 7.01
C LEU A 223 -0.27 -4.82 5.54
N LEU A 224 0.94 -4.63 4.97
CA LEU A 224 1.16 -4.12 3.63
C LEU A 224 0.44 -4.95 2.57
N SER A 225 0.59 -6.27 2.63
CA SER A 225 0.01 -7.19 1.64
C SER A 225 -1.51 -7.13 1.61
N HIS A 226 -2.14 -7.10 2.79
CA HIS A 226 -3.59 -7.08 2.92
C HIS A 226 -4.17 -5.75 2.41
N ALA A 227 -3.51 -4.63 2.75
CA ALA A 227 -3.89 -3.31 2.27
C ALA A 227 -3.81 -3.21 0.74
N ILE A 228 -2.73 -3.73 0.14
CA ILE A 228 -2.55 -3.73 -1.32
C ILE A 228 -3.61 -4.60 -2.01
N VAL A 229 -3.75 -5.86 -1.59
CA VAL A 229 -4.72 -6.79 -2.21
C VAL A 229 -6.12 -6.21 -2.14
N GLY A 230 -6.54 -5.75 -0.95
CA GLY A 230 -7.84 -5.15 -0.79
C GLY A 230 -8.06 -3.95 -1.71
N SER A 231 -7.07 -3.07 -1.83
CA SER A 231 -7.16 -1.85 -2.64
C SER A 231 -7.27 -2.17 -4.12
N VAL A 232 -6.51 -3.17 -4.58
CA VAL A 232 -6.59 -3.67 -5.95
C VAL A 232 -7.97 -4.22 -6.25
N LEU A 233 -8.51 -5.06 -5.37
CA LEU A 233 -9.80 -5.70 -5.58
C LEU A 233 -10.95 -4.68 -5.57
N GLU A 234 -10.92 -3.73 -4.65
CA GLU A 234 -11.86 -2.61 -4.63
C GLU A 234 -11.79 -1.82 -5.94
N ASN A 235 -10.60 -1.42 -6.38
CA ASN A 235 -10.44 -0.67 -7.63
C ASN A 235 -10.92 -1.44 -8.86
N LEU A 236 -10.70 -2.76 -8.93
CA LEU A 236 -11.23 -3.58 -10.04
C LEU A 236 -12.76 -3.59 -10.07
N ASP A 237 -13.41 -3.57 -8.91
CA ASP A 237 -14.87 -3.44 -8.81
C ASP A 237 -15.36 -2.04 -9.19
N MET A 238 -14.66 -1.00 -8.72
CA MET A 238 -14.95 0.38 -9.12
C MET A 238 -14.81 0.58 -10.64
N GLU A 239 -13.76 0.03 -11.25
CA GLU A 239 -13.51 0.12 -12.70
C GLU A 239 -14.58 -0.58 -13.53
N ARG A 240 -15.20 -1.65 -13.02
CA ARG A 240 -16.37 -2.25 -13.68
C ARG A 240 -17.52 -1.25 -13.70
N LEU A 241 -17.83 -0.63 -12.56
CA LEU A 241 -18.93 0.33 -12.45
C LEU A 241 -18.68 1.57 -13.31
N ILE A 242 -17.46 2.11 -13.31
CA ILE A 242 -17.10 3.28 -14.14
C ILE A 242 -17.28 2.98 -15.63
N ARG A 243 -16.90 1.79 -16.11
CA ARG A 243 -17.14 1.42 -17.52
C ARG A 243 -18.64 1.35 -17.84
N GLU A 244 -19.46 0.96 -16.87
CA GLU A 244 -20.90 0.80 -17.06
C GLU A 244 -21.66 2.13 -17.02
N VAL A 245 -21.40 2.97 -16.00
CA VAL A 245 -22.18 4.19 -15.75
C VAL A 245 -21.42 5.48 -16.08
N GLY A 246 -20.12 5.41 -16.30
CA GLY A 246 -19.25 6.59 -16.31
C GLY A 246 -19.58 7.60 -17.40
N HIS A 247 -19.97 7.15 -18.60
CA HIS A 247 -20.37 8.06 -19.67
C HIS A 247 -21.61 8.90 -19.29
N ALA A 248 -22.64 8.26 -18.72
CA ALA A 248 -23.85 8.95 -18.30
C ALA A 248 -23.58 9.91 -17.13
N VAL A 249 -22.73 9.49 -16.18
CA VAL A 249 -22.33 10.32 -15.03
C VAL A 249 -21.53 11.53 -15.49
N ALA A 250 -20.56 11.35 -16.39
CA ALA A 250 -19.75 12.44 -16.90
C ALA A 250 -20.56 13.45 -17.72
N GLN A 251 -21.53 12.99 -18.52
CA GLN A 251 -22.42 13.88 -19.29
C GLN A 251 -23.22 14.81 -18.40
N ARG A 252 -23.60 14.37 -17.19
CA ARG A 252 -24.30 15.22 -16.22
C ARG A 252 -23.38 16.28 -15.61
N ILE A 253 -22.16 15.90 -15.27
CA ILE A 253 -21.20 16.83 -14.65
C ILE A 253 -20.70 17.85 -15.68
N LEU A 254 -20.20 17.38 -16.82
CA LEU A 254 -19.57 18.24 -17.83
C LEU A 254 -20.57 18.85 -18.81
N GLY A 255 -21.63 18.12 -19.16
CA GLY A 255 -22.65 18.58 -20.10
C GLY A 255 -23.74 19.42 -19.45
N ASN A 256 -24.27 18.99 -18.30
CA ASN A 256 -25.33 19.71 -17.58
C ASN A 256 -24.80 20.65 -16.48
N ASN A 257 -23.49 20.66 -16.23
CA ASN A 257 -22.85 21.46 -15.18
C ASN A 257 -23.42 21.20 -13.77
N GLU A 258 -23.78 19.94 -13.50
CA GLU A 258 -24.27 19.49 -12.19
C GLU A 258 -23.11 19.30 -11.19
N SER A 259 -23.39 19.50 -9.89
CA SER A 259 -22.40 19.28 -8.83
C SER A 259 -22.02 17.80 -8.73
N VAL A 260 -20.71 17.54 -8.57
CA VAL A 260 -20.17 16.18 -8.35
C VAL A 260 -20.84 15.51 -7.15
N ASP A 261 -21.06 16.23 -6.05
CA ASP A 261 -21.66 15.66 -4.84
C ASP A 261 -23.12 15.27 -5.03
N ASP A 262 -23.88 16.04 -5.81
CA ASP A 262 -25.29 15.75 -6.07
C ASP A 262 -25.44 14.56 -7.00
N VAL A 263 -24.63 14.51 -8.08
CA VAL A 263 -24.58 13.36 -8.98
C VAL A 263 -24.12 12.10 -8.23
N ALA A 264 -23.15 12.22 -7.32
CA ALA A 264 -22.67 11.11 -6.52
C ALA A 264 -23.74 10.55 -5.58
N ARG A 265 -24.55 11.42 -4.95
CA ARG A 265 -25.65 11.01 -4.07
C ARG A 265 -26.73 10.25 -4.84
N GLU A 266 -27.15 10.75 -5.99
CA GLU A 266 -28.13 10.07 -6.83
C GLU A 266 -27.57 8.75 -7.41
N LEU A 267 -26.30 8.74 -7.81
CA LEU A 267 -25.63 7.52 -8.26
C LEU A 267 -25.60 6.47 -7.15
N HIS A 268 -25.26 6.88 -5.93
CA HIS A 268 -25.26 5.99 -4.77
C HIS A 268 -26.63 5.37 -4.54
N GLU A 269 -27.70 6.18 -4.52
CA GLU A 269 -29.08 5.69 -4.39
C GLU A 269 -29.44 4.68 -5.49
N LYS A 270 -29.08 4.96 -6.76
CA LYS A 270 -29.33 4.05 -7.88
C LYS A 270 -28.57 2.73 -7.74
N LEU A 271 -27.32 2.77 -7.30
CA LEU A 271 -26.51 1.57 -7.12
C LEU A 271 -26.98 0.74 -5.91
N LEU A 272 -27.46 1.39 -4.84
CA LEU A 272 -28.14 0.72 -3.74
C LEU A 272 -29.41 0.00 -4.20
N LEU A 273 -30.25 0.64 -5.02
CA LEU A 273 -31.46 0.02 -5.58
C LEU A 273 -31.15 -1.16 -6.51
N ARG A 274 -29.95 -1.19 -7.10
CA ARG A 274 -29.45 -2.32 -7.89
C ARG A 274 -28.83 -3.44 -7.06
N ASN A 275 -28.77 -3.29 -5.74
CA ASN A 275 -28.05 -4.18 -4.82
C ASN A 275 -26.58 -4.40 -5.24
N GLU A 276 -25.90 -3.36 -5.73
CA GLU A 276 -24.47 -3.47 -6.06
C GLU A 276 -23.63 -3.52 -4.79
N SER A 277 -22.85 -4.58 -4.66
CA SER A 277 -21.82 -4.74 -3.63
C SER A 277 -20.44 -4.47 -4.21
N THR A 278 -19.54 -3.95 -3.37
CA THR A 278 -18.14 -3.77 -3.72
C THR A 278 -17.27 -4.22 -2.56
N LYS A 279 -16.12 -4.80 -2.88
CA LYS A 279 -15.10 -5.04 -1.85
C LYS A 279 -14.60 -3.70 -1.33
N LYS A 280 -14.48 -3.60 -0.01
CA LYS A 280 -13.99 -2.42 0.68
C LYS A 280 -12.85 -2.81 1.61
N VAL A 281 -11.78 -2.05 1.52
CA VAL A 281 -10.70 -2.11 2.50
C VAL A 281 -11.11 -1.33 3.73
N VAL A 282 -11.28 -2.04 4.86
CA VAL A 282 -11.58 -1.44 6.15
C VAL A 282 -10.30 -1.42 6.96
N ILE A 283 -9.73 -0.22 7.09
CA ILE A 283 -8.59 0.07 7.96
C ILE A 283 -9.07 1.09 8.98
N GLU A 284 -8.79 0.81 10.25
CA GLU A 284 -9.03 1.79 11.29
C GLU A 284 -8.19 3.03 11.03
N SER A 285 -8.86 4.18 10.89
CA SER A 285 -8.16 5.46 10.77
C SER A 285 -7.43 5.75 12.07
N ILE A 286 -6.12 5.99 11.96
CA ILE A 286 -5.30 6.45 13.07
C ILE A 286 -5.23 7.99 13.14
N TYR A 287 -5.84 8.68 12.17
CA TYR A 287 -5.79 10.15 12.07
C TYR A 287 -6.97 10.80 12.77
N LYS A 288 -6.68 11.88 13.48
CA LYS A 288 -7.67 12.77 14.06
C LYS A 288 -8.18 13.74 13.01
N GLU A 289 -9.50 13.95 12.96
CA GLU A 289 -10.09 14.98 12.13
C GLU A 289 -9.69 16.38 12.63
N SER A 290 -9.31 17.26 11.69
CA SER A 290 -8.94 18.64 11.96
C SER A 290 -9.49 19.52 10.83
N THR A 291 -9.98 20.70 11.18
CA THR A 291 -10.47 21.69 10.21
C THR A 291 -9.33 22.27 9.39
N GLU A 292 -8.13 22.40 9.97
CA GLU A 292 -6.91 22.81 9.29
C GLU A 292 -6.45 21.75 8.28
N ALA A 293 -6.47 20.47 8.66
CA ALA A 293 -6.15 19.37 7.75
C ALA A 293 -7.14 19.33 6.57
N ALA A 294 -8.45 19.42 6.84
CA ALA A 294 -9.48 19.47 5.81
C ALA A 294 -9.32 20.69 4.87
N HIS A 295 -8.96 21.85 5.44
CA HIS A 295 -8.63 23.06 4.65
C HIS A 295 -7.42 22.82 3.75
N ASN A 296 -6.32 22.24 4.26
CA ASN A 296 -5.13 21.96 3.48
C ASN A 296 -5.40 20.98 2.33
N VAL A 297 -6.17 19.91 2.58
CA VAL A 297 -6.60 18.96 1.55
C VAL A 297 -7.36 19.69 0.45
N ALA A 298 -8.32 20.55 0.80
CA ALA A 298 -9.08 21.33 -0.17
C ALA A 298 -8.20 22.30 -0.98
N VAL A 299 -7.23 22.95 -0.32
CA VAL A 299 -6.24 23.82 -0.98
C VAL A 299 -5.41 23.04 -2.00
N PHE A 300 -4.84 21.90 -1.61
CA PHE A 300 -4.04 21.06 -2.53
C PHE A 300 -4.88 20.54 -3.70
N MET A 301 -6.13 20.15 -3.47
CA MET A 301 -7.02 19.70 -4.55
C MET A 301 -7.36 20.82 -5.54
N GLY A 302 -7.60 22.04 -5.03
CA GLY A 302 -8.05 23.19 -5.81
C GLY A 302 -6.93 23.98 -6.50
N ALA A 303 -5.73 24.05 -5.92
CA ALA A 303 -4.63 24.88 -6.43
C ALA A 303 -3.95 24.26 -7.66
N PRO A 304 -3.68 25.04 -8.72
CA PRO A 304 -3.10 24.50 -9.97
C PRO A 304 -1.65 24.02 -9.81
N SER A 305 -0.91 24.53 -8.82
CA SER A 305 0.49 24.15 -8.51
C SER A 305 0.77 24.24 -7.01
N LEU A 306 1.86 23.62 -6.55
CA LEU A 306 2.37 23.73 -5.19
C LEU A 306 2.71 25.19 -4.82
N ALA A 307 3.26 25.95 -5.77
CA ALA A 307 3.59 27.36 -5.57
C ALA A 307 2.37 28.20 -5.18
N GLU A 308 1.19 27.89 -5.71
CA GLU A 308 -0.07 28.55 -5.37
C GLU A 308 -0.75 27.96 -4.14
N ALA A 309 -0.57 26.65 -3.88
CA ALA A 309 -1.12 25.97 -2.72
C ALA A 309 -0.43 26.41 -1.42
N ARG A 310 0.91 26.43 -1.43
CA ARG A 310 1.76 26.56 -0.24
C ARG A 310 1.46 27.80 0.62
N PRO A 311 1.25 29.01 0.07
CA PRO A 311 0.95 30.20 0.88
C PRO A 311 -0.39 30.12 1.64
N GLN A 312 -1.28 29.20 1.26
CA GLN A 312 -2.63 29.07 1.82
C GLN A 312 -2.73 27.96 2.88
N LEU A 313 -1.65 27.19 3.08
CA LEU A 313 -1.62 26.07 4.01
C LEU A 313 -1.63 26.55 5.47
N LYS A 314 -2.31 25.79 6.31
CA LYS A 314 -2.43 26.01 7.75
C LYS A 314 -1.72 24.90 8.49
N ARG A 315 -0.90 25.27 9.47
CA ARG A 315 -0.25 24.29 10.34
C ARG A 315 -1.29 23.61 11.22
N VAL A 316 -1.31 22.27 11.23
CA VAL A 316 -2.08 21.48 12.19
C VAL A 316 -1.31 21.44 13.50
N PHE A 317 -1.94 21.88 14.60
CA PHE A 317 -1.30 21.93 15.91
C PHE A 317 -1.50 20.63 16.70
N GLY A 318 -0.42 20.17 17.33
CA GLY A 318 -0.44 18.97 18.17
C GLY A 318 -0.28 17.67 17.39
N THR A 319 -0.71 16.57 18.00
CA THR A 319 -0.65 15.23 17.39
C THR A 319 -1.73 15.07 16.33
N ARG A 320 -1.34 14.49 15.18
CA ARG A 320 -2.26 14.07 14.11
C ARG A 320 -2.96 12.75 14.42
N PHE A 321 -2.48 12.01 15.43
CA PHE A 321 -3.04 10.72 15.77
C PHE A 321 -4.23 10.78 16.72
N THR A 322 -5.12 9.80 16.62
CA THR A 322 -6.20 9.57 17.59
C THR A 322 -5.66 9.17 18.95
N ASP A 323 -6.41 9.51 20.01
CA ASP A 323 -6.05 9.13 21.38
C ASP A 323 -5.96 7.60 21.55
N LYS A 324 -6.84 6.86 20.86
CA LYS A 324 -6.83 5.39 20.85
C LYS A 324 -5.50 4.85 20.32
N TYR A 325 -5.02 5.36 19.18
CA TYR A 325 -3.72 4.94 18.63
C TYR A 325 -2.56 5.27 19.58
N LEU A 326 -2.55 6.48 20.15
CA LEU A 326 -1.51 6.90 21.07
C LEU A 326 -1.46 6.03 22.34
N GLN A 327 -2.63 5.67 22.88
CA GLN A 327 -2.74 4.77 24.03
C GLN A 327 -2.25 3.36 23.69
N ALA A 328 -2.68 2.79 22.56
CA ALA A 328 -2.23 1.47 22.10
C ALA A 328 -0.70 1.42 21.92
N ARG A 329 -0.13 2.47 21.32
CA ARG A 329 1.33 2.60 21.15
C ARG A 329 2.06 2.71 22.49
N GLN A 330 1.53 3.48 23.45
CA GLN A 330 2.11 3.59 24.79
C GLN A 330 2.07 2.26 25.55
N GLN A 331 0.97 1.50 25.43
CA GLN A 331 0.84 0.17 26.03
C GLN A 331 1.83 -0.83 25.41
N ALA A 332 1.96 -0.86 24.09
CA ALA A 332 2.95 -1.69 23.40
C ALA A 332 4.39 -1.40 23.86
N ASN A 333 4.74 -0.13 24.02
CA ASN A 333 6.05 0.27 24.56
C ASN A 333 6.23 -0.11 26.04
N ARG A 334 5.18 -0.01 26.88
CA ARG A 334 5.24 -0.40 28.29
C ARG A 334 5.44 -1.90 28.49
N SER A 335 4.82 -2.73 27.65
CA SER A 335 5.00 -4.19 27.66
C SER A 335 6.44 -4.60 27.31
N TYR A 336 7.21 -3.74 26.64
CA TYR A 336 8.64 -3.97 26.40
C TYR A 336 9.50 -3.70 27.64
N TYR A 337 9.07 -2.75 28.51
CA TYR A 337 9.78 -2.40 29.74
C TYR A 337 9.37 -3.22 30.97
N SER A 338 8.23 -3.92 30.95
CA SER A 338 7.83 -4.80 32.06
C SER A 338 8.56 -6.15 32.08
N TYR A 339 9.32 -6.47 31.03
CA TYR A 339 10.15 -7.69 30.94
C TYR A 339 11.64 -7.49 31.29
N SER A 340 12.05 -6.29 31.71
CA SER A 340 13.36 -6.12 32.33
C SER A 340 13.32 -6.64 33.77
N TYR A 341 13.80 -7.87 33.93
CA TYR A 341 14.18 -8.54 35.17
C TYR A 341 14.71 -7.54 36.21
N THR A 342 13.89 -7.16 37.20
CA THR A 342 14.41 -6.54 38.42
C THR A 342 15.18 -7.61 39.18
N PRO A 343 16.50 -7.51 39.36
CA PRO A 343 17.20 -8.46 40.22
C PRO A 343 16.68 -8.21 41.64
N HIS A 344 16.11 -9.24 42.27
CA HIS A 344 15.80 -9.19 43.69
C HIS A 344 17.09 -8.88 44.46
N LEU A 345 17.18 -7.68 45.02
CA LEU A 345 18.25 -7.33 45.94
C LEU A 345 18.07 -8.18 47.21
N PRO A 346 19.11 -8.89 47.67
CA PRO A 346 19.03 -9.67 48.89
C PRO A 346 18.85 -8.74 50.11
N PRO A 347 18.20 -9.21 51.19
CA PRO A 347 17.92 -8.39 52.36
C PRO A 347 19.21 -7.94 53.05
N ARG A 348 19.23 -6.66 53.42
CA ARG A 348 20.36 -5.92 54.00
C ARG A 348 20.72 -6.48 55.38
N SER A 349 21.96 -6.92 55.57
CA SER A 349 22.51 -7.32 56.88
C SER A 349 22.80 -6.09 57.76
N PRO A 350 22.74 -6.20 59.11
CA PRO A 350 22.91 -5.07 60.02
C PRO A 350 24.38 -4.63 60.16
N PRO A 351 24.66 -3.42 60.66
CA PRO A 351 25.98 -2.81 60.54
C PRO A 351 26.95 -3.37 61.59
N VAL A 352 28.16 -3.71 61.15
CA VAL A 352 29.30 -4.03 62.04
C VAL A 352 30.21 -2.80 62.16
N LYS A 353 30.60 -2.50 63.39
CA LYS A 353 31.39 -1.33 63.81
C LYS A 353 32.82 -1.34 63.25
N ALA A 354 33.31 -0.13 63.02
CA ALA A 354 34.66 0.19 62.56
C ALA A 354 35.78 -0.21 63.52
N SER A 355 36.95 -0.51 62.95
CA SER A 355 38.25 -0.40 63.60
C SER A 355 39.25 0.28 62.65
N VAL A 356 40.12 1.10 63.23
CA VAL A 356 40.94 2.14 62.61
C VAL A 356 42.42 1.76 62.62
N ALA A 357 43.16 2.33 61.66
CA ALA A 357 44.60 2.69 61.64
C ALA A 357 45.57 1.77 60.87
N PRO A 358 46.72 2.29 60.36
CA PRO A 358 47.05 3.67 59.97
C PRO A 358 47.71 3.79 58.57
N ALA A 359 48.05 5.03 58.19
CA ALA A 359 48.35 5.51 56.84
C ALA A 359 49.84 5.45 56.39
N ALA A 360 49.98 5.46 55.05
CA ALA A 360 51.03 6.02 54.18
C ALA A 360 52.36 5.25 53.98
N THR A 361 52.66 4.94 52.71
CA THR A 361 53.70 5.63 51.92
C THR A 361 53.59 5.27 50.42
N SER A 362 53.92 6.26 49.60
CA SER A 362 53.93 6.28 48.14
C SER A 362 55.22 5.70 47.56
N ALA A 363 55.14 4.74 46.62
CA ALA A 363 56.17 4.51 45.59
C ALA A 363 55.65 3.55 44.50
N SER A 364 55.72 3.97 43.23
CA SER A 364 55.48 3.11 42.06
C SER A 364 56.76 2.36 41.67
N PRO A 365 56.72 1.05 41.35
CA PRO A 365 57.83 0.36 40.70
C PRO A 365 57.64 0.25 39.16
N PRO A 366 58.75 0.10 38.40
CA PRO A 366 58.83 0.50 36.98
C PRO A 366 58.44 -0.61 35.98
N ARG A 367 58.15 -0.16 34.75
CA ARG A 367 57.91 -0.99 33.55
C ARG A 367 59.07 -1.95 33.28
N LYS A 368 58.78 -3.23 33.08
CA LYS A 368 59.68 -4.19 32.43
C LYS A 368 59.30 -4.32 30.96
N VAL A 369 60.24 -3.91 30.10
CA VAL A 369 60.30 -4.28 28.69
C VAL A 369 60.85 -5.70 28.62
N VAL A 370 60.17 -6.58 27.89
CA VAL A 370 60.74 -7.88 27.47
C VAL A 370 60.77 -7.90 25.96
N THR A 371 61.95 -7.63 25.42
CA THR A 371 62.40 -8.02 24.10
C THR A 371 62.84 -9.48 24.17
N ASP A 372 62.16 -10.38 23.48
CA ASP A 372 62.81 -11.25 22.48
C ASP A 372 61.82 -12.23 21.83
N PHE A 373 61.99 -12.34 20.52
CA PHE A 373 61.31 -13.23 19.59
C PHE A 373 61.85 -14.66 19.69
N ALA A 374 60.96 -15.64 19.57
CA ALA A 374 61.33 -16.97 19.07
C ALA A 374 60.22 -17.47 18.13
N ALA A 375 60.59 -17.67 16.87
CA ALA A 375 59.80 -18.32 15.84
C ALA A 375 60.10 -19.82 15.83
N PHE A 376 59.08 -20.67 15.85
CA PHE A 376 59.10 -22.09 15.43
C PHE A 376 57.64 -22.42 15.08
N GLY A 377 57.25 -22.86 13.89
CA GLY A 377 57.88 -23.86 13.04
C GLY A 377 56.97 -25.09 13.05
N ALA A 378 56.08 -25.21 12.07
CA ALA A 378 55.14 -26.33 11.93
C ALA A 378 55.86 -27.64 11.60
N PRO A 379 55.37 -28.80 12.08
CA PRO A 379 55.65 -30.07 11.45
C PRO A 379 54.47 -30.56 10.60
N ALA A 380 54.82 -31.03 9.40
CA ALA A 380 53.99 -31.82 8.52
C ALA A 380 53.80 -33.25 9.05
N ASN A 381 52.71 -33.89 8.60
CA ASN A 381 52.39 -35.33 8.68
C ASN A 381 51.48 -35.75 9.84
N ALA A 382 50.16 -35.67 9.63
CA ALA A 382 49.20 -36.61 10.21
C ALA A 382 47.95 -36.74 9.31
N SER A 383 47.85 -37.87 8.62
CA SER A 383 46.61 -38.37 8.02
C SER A 383 46.52 -39.87 8.31
N VAL A 384 45.29 -40.37 8.51
CA VAL A 384 44.71 -41.65 8.05
C VAL A 384 43.71 -42.24 9.07
N PHE A 385 42.46 -42.33 8.61
CA PHE A 385 41.42 -43.35 8.80
C PHE A 385 41.10 -43.99 10.17
N GLY A 386 39.79 -44.07 10.46
CA GLY A 386 39.26 -45.11 11.35
C GLY A 386 37.76 -45.03 11.70
N THR A 387 36.89 -45.64 10.86
CA THR A 387 35.65 -46.40 11.20
C THR A 387 34.43 -45.68 11.82
N LYS A 388 33.13 -45.98 11.58
CA LYS A 388 32.27 -46.93 10.81
C LYS A 388 30.83 -46.33 10.85
N VAL A 389 30.09 -46.11 9.76
CA VAL A 389 29.10 -46.96 9.05
C VAL A 389 27.97 -47.62 9.89
N ALA A 390 26.72 -47.23 9.61
CA ALA A 390 25.52 -48.06 9.30
C ALA A 390 24.24 -47.19 9.41
N SER A 391 23.14 -47.34 8.67
CA SER A 391 22.79 -47.88 7.35
C SER A 391 21.30 -47.53 7.14
N THR A 392 20.93 -46.93 6.02
CA THR A 392 19.54 -46.84 5.54
C THR A 392 19.02 -48.22 5.11
N PRO A 393 17.69 -48.40 5.05
CA PRO A 393 17.15 -49.14 3.92
C PRO A 393 15.92 -48.46 3.30
N PHE A 394 15.98 -48.26 1.99
CA PHE A 394 14.82 -48.31 1.10
C PHE A 394 14.83 -49.69 0.43
N SER A 395 13.68 -50.35 0.27
CA SER A 395 13.01 -50.51 -1.03
C SER A 395 12.16 -51.80 -1.18
N LEU A 396 10.97 -51.58 -1.75
CA LEU A 396 10.22 -52.33 -2.78
C LEU A 396 9.63 -53.75 -2.58
N ALA A 397 8.39 -53.85 -3.08
CA ALA A 397 7.60 -55.00 -3.58
C ALA A 397 7.01 -55.96 -2.52
N GLY A 398 5.74 -56.38 -2.53
CA GLY A 398 4.60 -56.20 -3.42
C GLY A 398 3.57 -57.33 -3.11
N SER A 399 2.27 -57.08 -3.34
CA SER A 399 1.17 -58.04 -3.60
C SER A 399 -0.02 -58.12 -2.62
N LYS A 400 -1.16 -57.62 -3.14
CA LYS A 400 -2.54 -58.19 -3.15
C LYS A 400 -3.49 -58.17 -1.94
N ALA A 401 -4.74 -57.83 -2.32
CA ALA A 401 -6.07 -58.00 -1.71
C ALA A 401 -6.52 -56.89 -0.74
N SER A 402 -7.49 -56.02 -1.04
CA SER A 402 -8.91 -56.13 -1.48
C SER A 402 -9.88 -55.87 -0.32
N PHE A 403 -10.71 -54.83 -0.50
CA PHE A 403 -11.97 -54.39 0.14
C PHE A 403 -11.84 -52.88 0.45
N GLY A 404 -12.59 -51.95 -0.13
CA GLY A 404 -14.03 -51.94 -0.41
C GLY A 404 -14.65 -50.88 0.48
N GLY A 405 -14.91 -49.67 -0.04
CA GLY A 405 -15.56 -48.60 0.74
C GLY A 405 -15.58 -47.25 0.02
N MET A 406 -16.77 -46.84 -0.43
CA MET A 406 -17.11 -45.57 -1.08
C MET A 406 -16.56 -44.33 -0.35
N ARG A 407 -16.04 -43.35 -1.11
CA ARG A 407 -15.91 -41.94 -0.70
C ARG A 407 -16.85 -41.07 -1.53
N PRO A 408 -17.72 -40.26 -0.91
CA PRO A 408 -18.23 -39.05 -1.53
C PRO A 408 -17.67 -37.78 -0.87
N GLY A 409 -17.30 -36.81 -1.70
CA GLY A 409 -17.41 -35.38 -1.44
C GLY A 409 -16.60 -34.75 -0.30
N THR A 410 -15.43 -34.21 -0.61
CA THR A 410 -14.82 -33.13 0.19
C THR A 410 -15.57 -31.83 -0.12
N ARG A 411 -16.48 -31.45 0.78
CA ARG A 411 -17.11 -30.13 0.81
C ARG A 411 -16.15 -29.12 1.46
N SER A 412 -16.05 -27.99 0.79
CA SER A 412 -15.63 -26.67 1.28
C SER A 412 -16.06 -26.42 2.73
N VAL A 413 -15.11 -26.06 3.59
CA VAL A 413 -15.35 -25.51 4.93
C VAL A 413 -15.06 -24.02 4.86
N PHE A 414 -16.08 -23.26 4.49
CA PHE A 414 -16.33 -21.91 4.95
C PHE A 414 -17.79 -21.97 5.37
N ASP A 415 -18.04 -22.26 6.64
CA ASP A 415 -19.33 -22.02 7.24
C ASP A 415 -19.11 -21.30 8.57
N ALA A 416 -19.97 -20.32 8.75
CA ALA A 416 -19.88 -19.25 9.72
C ALA A 416 -20.22 -19.76 11.12
N ASP A 417 -19.37 -19.40 12.08
CA ASP A 417 -19.71 -19.20 13.47
C ASP A 417 -18.77 -18.07 13.95
N ASP A 418 -19.06 -16.83 13.55
CA ASP A 418 -18.57 -15.65 14.27
C ASP A 418 -19.44 -15.54 15.53
N GLU A 419 -19.09 -16.31 16.55
CA GLU A 419 -19.34 -15.86 17.92
C GLU A 419 -18.54 -14.56 18.08
N GLU A 420 -19.18 -13.52 18.62
CA GLU A 420 -18.56 -12.25 18.98
C GLU A 420 -17.54 -12.49 20.11
N ASP A 421 -16.39 -13.08 19.77
CA ASP A 421 -15.20 -13.02 20.58
C ASP A 421 -14.67 -11.59 20.44
N GLU A 422 -15.06 -10.74 21.40
CA GLU A 422 -14.29 -9.56 21.80
C GLU A 422 -12.91 -10.01 22.33
N ASP A 423 -12.13 -10.69 21.50
CA ASP A 423 -10.77 -11.06 21.79
C ASP A 423 -9.94 -9.78 21.86
N GLU A 424 -9.44 -9.50 23.07
CA GLU A 424 -8.44 -8.51 23.44
C GLU A 424 -7.21 -8.60 22.51
N THR A 425 -7.35 -8.11 21.28
CA THR A 425 -6.30 -8.12 20.27
C THR A 425 -5.38 -6.92 20.47
N ASN A 426 -4.81 -6.81 21.67
CA ASN A 426 -3.56 -6.09 22.01
C ASN A 426 -3.33 -4.73 21.31
N GLY A 427 -4.38 -3.95 21.05
CA GLY A 427 -4.32 -2.66 20.34
C GLY A 427 -3.69 -2.69 18.94
N ARG A 428 -3.59 -3.85 18.28
CA ARG A 428 -2.99 -3.96 16.94
C ARG A 428 -3.98 -3.54 15.86
N GLN A 429 -3.54 -2.67 14.95
CA GLN A 429 -4.33 -2.25 13.79
C GLN A 429 -4.72 -3.47 12.95
N LYS A 430 -6.01 -3.58 12.61
CA LYS A 430 -6.54 -4.62 11.71
C LYS A 430 -6.80 -4.04 10.33
N VAL A 431 -6.51 -4.84 9.31
CA VAL A 431 -6.89 -4.58 7.91
C VAL A 431 -7.83 -5.68 7.50
N GLU A 432 -9.08 -5.33 7.23
CA GLU A 432 -10.12 -6.28 6.85
C GLU A 432 -10.63 -5.96 5.44
N LEU A 433 -10.88 -7.01 4.66
CA LEU A 433 -11.56 -6.90 3.38
C LEU A 433 -13.00 -7.32 3.57
N ARG A 434 -13.93 -6.37 3.49
CA ARG A 434 -15.37 -6.63 3.63
C ARG A 434 -16.05 -6.47 2.28
N GLU A 435 -17.05 -7.29 2.02
CA GLU A 435 -17.95 -7.08 0.89
C GLU A 435 -19.25 -6.48 1.42
N ASP A 436 -19.44 -5.19 1.15
CA ASP A 436 -20.57 -4.41 1.63
C ASP A 436 -21.30 -3.73 0.45
N SER A 437 -22.51 -3.25 0.70
CA SER A 437 -23.19 -2.34 -0.23
C SER A 437 -22.29 -1.14 -0.55
N ILE A 438 -22.28 -0.70 -1.81
CA ILE A 438 -21.46 0.43 -2.23
C ILE A 438 -21.70 1.65 -1.33
N SER A 439 -20.63 2.27 -0.84
CA SER A 439 -20.69 3.46 0.00
C SER A 439 -20.83 4.75 -0.81
N LEU A 440 -21.32 5.82 -0.16
CA LEU A 440 -21.39 7.15 -0.78
C LEU A 440 -20.01 7.65 -1.24
N GLU A 441 -18.95 7.33 -0.48
CA GLU A 441 -17.59 7.71 -0.85
C GLU A 441 -17.09 6.99 -2.11
N GLN A 442 -17.40 5.69 -2.24
CA GLN A 442 -17.12 4.95 -3.47
C GLN A 442 -17.92 5.51 -4.65
N ALA A 443 -19.19 5.89 -4.46
CA ALA A 443 -19.99 6.55 -5.49
C ALA A 443 -19.43 7.92 -5.90
N ARG A 444 -18.92 8.70 -4.94
CA ARG A 444 -18.21 9.97 -5.22
C ARG A 444 -16.96 9.73 -6.05
N ARG A 445 -16.17 8.71 -5.72
CA ARG A 445 -14.98 8.31 -6.49
C ARG A 445 -15.32 7.87 -7.92
N ILE A 446 -16.39 7.09 -8.14
CA ILE A 446 -16.88 6.79 -9.50
C ILE A 446 -17.19 8.08 -10.24
N THR A 447 -17.90 8.99 -9.60
CA THR A 447 -18.36 10.26 -10.18
C THR A 447 -17.18 11.13 -10.59
N MET A 448 -16.20 11.34 -9.70
CA MET A 448 -14.99 12.11 -10.00
C MET A 448 -14.15 11.47 -11.11
N GLN A 449 -13.90 10.16 -11.04
CA GLN A 449 -13.09 9.46 -12.03
C GLN A 449 -13.75 9.47 -13.42
N SER A 450 -15.08 9.36 -13.47
CA SER A 450 -15.86 9.46 -14.71
C SER A 450 -15.75 10.84 -15.35
N ALA A 451 -15.79 11.91 -14.54
CA ALA A 451 -15.60 13.28 -15.01
C ALA A 451 -14.19 13.46 -15.59
N TRP A 452 -13.14 13.09 -14.86
CA TRP A 452 -11.75 13.24 -15.29
C TRP A 452 -11.43 12.55 -16.62
N ARG A 453 -11.96 11.33 -16.81
CA ARG A 453 -11.75 10.56 -18.06
C ARG A 453 -12.43 11.18 -19.27
N SER A 454 -13.53 11.91 -19.06
CA SER A 454 -14.33 12.48 -20.15
C SER A 454 -13.82 13.84 -20.62
N VAL A 455 -12.99 14.54 -19.84
CA VAL A 455 -12.35 15.81 -20.23
C VAL A 455 -11.41 15.65 -21.45
N ARG A 456 -11.04 14.41 -21.81
CA ARG A 456 -10.14 14.08 -22.92
C ARG A 456 -10.80 13.32 -24.08
N GLY A 457 -12.07 12.92 -23.91
CA GLY A 457 -12.81 12.06 -24.84
C GLY A 457 -13.39 12.79 -26.03
#